data_AF-A0A920G223-F1
#
_entry.id   AF-A0A920G223-F1
#
_cell.length_a   1.000
_cell.length_b   1.000
_cell.length_c   1.000
_cell.angle_alpha   90.00
_cell.angle_beta   90.00
_cell.angle_gamma   90.00
#
_symmetry.space_group_name_H-M   'P 1'
#
loop_
_entity.id
_entity.type
_entity.pdbx_description
1 polymer ?
#
loop_
_entity_poly.entity_id
_entity_poly.type
_entity_poly.pdbx_seq_one_letter_code
_entity_poly.pdbx_strand_id
1 'polypeptide(L)'
;MPNGVDTSLFRPLPQIRRDPQQIVATASADAPLKGLHVLLRAFKQLREERPQQRLVLIARPKPGGDTEALIRQLDLADCIRFVGDASHDDINRLYAESAVAVVPSLYEGFGLPAVEAMAAGIPLVSSDGGALKEVVSDGGLQVSAGDHVALAGSIARVLDDPALAAALSERGLQRVREHFCWSVCARQMVHQYRRRIDAC
;
A
#
# COMPACT_ATOMS: atom_id res chain seq x y z
N MET A 1 10.62 -3.77 17.88
CA MET A 1 9.48 -2.86 18.08
C MET A 1 9.14 -2.25 16.74
N PRO A 2 7.90 -2.38 16.24
CA PRO A 2 7.52 -1.76 14.98
C PRO A 2 7.49 -0.23 15.10
N ASN A 3 7.65 0.46 13.98
CA ASN A 3 7.44 1.91 13.91
C ASN A 3 5.94 2.24 14.01
N GLY A 4 5.63 3.35 14.67
CA GLY A 4 4.26 3.87 14.72
C GLY A 4 3.92 4.69 13.48
N VAL A 5 2.63 4.78 13.16
CA VAL A 5 2.05 5.73 12.21
C VAL A 5 1.34 6.85 12.96
N ASP A 6 1.43 8.06 12.41
CA ASP A 6 0.63 9.18 12.89
C ASP A 6 -0.79 9.09 12.35
N THR A 7 -1.68 8.56 13.18
CA THR A 7 -3.11 8.43 12.89
C THR A 7 -3.85 9.78 12.86
N SER A 8 -3.20 10.88 13.23
CA SER A 8 -3.74 12.22 12.98
C SER A 8 -3.52 12.64 11.53
N LEU A 9 -2.47 12.15 10.86
CA LEU A 9 -2.18 12.42 9.44
C LEU A 9 -2.88 11.41 8.53
N PHE A 10 -2.73 10.11 8.82
CA PHE A 10 -3.35 9.02 8.06
C PHE A 10 -4.60 8.54 8.76
N ARG A 11 -5.75 8.80 8.14
CA ARG A 11 -7.08 8.51 8.70
C ARG A 11 -8.14 8.47 7.60
N PRO A 12 -9.24 7.74 7.78
CA PRO A 12 -10.36 7.78 6.84
C PRO A 12 -10.88 9.20 6.63
N LEU A 13 -11.17 9.55 5.38
CA LEU A 13 -11.74 10.84 4.98
C LEU A 13 -13.13 10.60 4.36
N PRO A 14 -14.19 10.42 5.17
CA PRO A 14 -15.53 10.01 4.69
C PRO A 14 -16.18 11.02 3.73
N GLN A 15 -15.72 12.26 3.73
CA GLN A 15 -16.18 13.32 2.82
C GLN A 15 -15.63 13.18 1.39
N ILE A 16 -14.59 12.35 1.18
CA ILE A 16 -14.00 12.11 -0.14
C ILE A 16 -14.65 10.87 -0.75
N ARG A 17 -15.17 11.01 -1.96
CA ARG A 17 -15.74 9.89 -2.72
C ARG A 17 -14.62 9.11 -3.39
N ARG A 18 -14.57 7.79 -3.16
CA ARG A 18 -13.68 6.88 -3.87
C ARG A 18 -14.06 6.75 -5.34
N ASP A 19 -13.05 6.79 -6.20
CA ASP A 19 -13.13 6.44 -7.60
C ASP A 19 -12.89 4.93 -7.77
N PRO A 20 -13.90 4.14 -8.20
CA PRO A 20 -13.76 2.69 -8.36
C PRO A 20 -12.76 2.29 -9.47
N GLN A 21 -12.35 3.25 -10.31
CA GLN A 21 -11.38 3.05 -11.39
C GLN A 21 -9.96 3.48 -11.01
N GLN A 22 -9.73 3.98 -9.79
CA GLN A 22 -8.42 4.45 -9.36
C GLN A 22 -7.77 3.46 -8.39
N ILE A 23 -6.61 2.96 -8.79
CA ILE A 23 -5.69 2.20 -7.94
C ILE A 23 -4.55 3.14 -7.55
N VAL A 24 -4.11 3.07 -6.30
CA VAL A 24 -2.93 3.83 -5.84
C VAL A 24 -1.85 2.88 -5.35
N ALA A 25 -0.59 3.20 -5.65
CA ALA A 25 0.54 2.48 -5.11
C ALA A 25 1.66 3.44 -4.70
N THR A 26 2.31 3.09 -3.59
CA THR A 26 3.48 3.80 -3.07
C THR A 26 4.69 2.91 -3.32
N ALA A 27 5.41 3.19 -4.42
CA ALA A 27 6.60 2.46 -4.80
C ALA A 27 7.63 3.45 -5.36
N SER A 28 8.78 3.58 -4.72
CA SER A 28 9.87 4.39 -5.28
C SER A 28 10.26 3.80 -6.65
N ALA A 29 10.12 4.58 -7.72
CA ALA A 29 10.11 4.06 -9.09
C ALA A 29 11.36 3.26 -9.46
N ASP A 30 12.53 3.70 -9.01
CA ASP A 30 13.81 3.08 -9.38
C ASP A 30 14.50 2.36 -8.22
N ALA A 31 13.73 1.97 -7.19
CA ALA A 31 14.21 1.07 -6.15
C ALA A 31 13.78 -0.37 -6.48
N PRO A 32 14.69 -1.27 -6.91
CA PRO A 32 14.33 -2.61 -7.37
C PRO A 32 13.49 -3.40 -6.35
N LEU A 33 13.76 -3.18 -5.06
CA LEU A 33 13.07 -3.83 -3.95
C LEU A 33 11.62 -3.36 -3.75
N LYS A 34 11.20 -2.24 -4.34
CA LYS A 34 9.82 -1.75 -4.26
C LYS A 34 8.87 -2.44 -5.22
N GLY A 35 9.36 -3.34 -6.08
CA GLY A 35 8.52 -4.25 -6.87
C GLY A 35 7.67 -3.55 -7.94
N LEU A 36 8.04 -2.34 -8.39
CA LEU A 36 7.25 -1.62 -9.38
C LEU A 36 7.08 -2.42 -10.69
N HIS A 37 8.11 -3.15 -11.12
CA HIS A 37 8.00 -4.03 -12.29
C HIS A 37 6.96 -5.16 -12.11
N VAL A 38 6.75 -5.64 -10.88
CA VAL A 38 5.72 -6.63 -10.55
C VAL A 38 4.35 -6.00 -10.69
N LEU A 39 4.16 -4.82 -10.12
CA LEU A 39 2.92 -4.06 -10.19
C LEU A 39 2.55 -3.68 -11.63
N LEU A 40 3.52 -3.21 -12.44
CA LEU A 40 3.24 -2.83 -13.83
C LEU A 40 2.77 -4.03 -14.67
N ARG A 41 3.36 -5.22 -14.48
CA ARG A 41 2.91 -6.46 -15.14
C ARG A 41 1.54 -6.89 -14.65
N ALA A 42 1.30 -6.85 -13.33
CA ALA A 42 0.00 -7.16 -12.74
C ALA A 42 -1.10 -6.22 -13.26
N PHE A 43 -0.77 -4.92 -13.35
CA PHE A 43 -1.69 -3.90 -13.83
C PHE A 43 -1.99 -4.03 -15.32
N LYS A 44 -0.99 -4.41 -16.15
CA LYS A 44 -1.22 -4.76 -17.55
C LYS A 44 -2.26 -5.87 -17.68
N GLN A 45 -2.07 -6.98 -16.97
CA GLN A 45 -3.00 -8.10 -16.98
C GLN A 45 -4.39 -7.68 -16.50
N LEU A 46 -4.48 -6.91 -15.40
CA LEU A 46 -5.76 -6.41 -14.89
C LEU A 46 -6.52 -5.58 -15.93
N ARG A 47 -5.82 -4.74 -16.71
CA ARG A 47 -6.42 -3.86 -17.73
C ARG A 47 -6.92 -4.60 -18.96
N GLU A 48 -6.47 -5.82 -19.22
CA GLU A 48 -7.02 -6.64 -20.32
C GLU A 48 -8.52 -6.90 -20.13
N GLU A 49 -8.94 -7.09 -18.87
CA GLU A 49 -10.35 -7.26 -18.51
C GLU A 49 -11.01 -5.95 -18.05
N ARG A 50 -10.23 -5.00 -17.52
CA ARG A 50 -10.72 -3.74 -16.91
C ARG A 50 -10.03 -2.51 -17.52
N PRO A 51 -10.31 -2.19 -18.80
CA PRO A 51 -9.56 -1.16 -19.54
C PRO A 51 -9.67 0.25 -18.96
N GLN A 52 -10.71 0.51 -18.15
CA GLN A 52 -10.95 1.81 -17.51
C GLN A 52 -10.09 2.07 -16.27
N GLN A 53 -9.44 1.03 -15.73
CA GLN A 53 -8.61 1.16 -14.53
C GLN A 53 -7.40 2.07 -14.78
N ARG A 54 -7.15 2.96 -13.82
CA ARG A 54 -6.05 3.92 -13.78
C ARG A 54 -5.18 3.63 -12.56
N LEU A 55 -3.89 3.87 -12.71
CA LEU A 55 -2.91 3.70 -11.64
C LEU A 55 -2.27 5.04 -11.29
N VAL A 56 -2.40 5.43 -10.01
CA VAL A 56 -1.68 6.54 -9.43
C VAL A 56 -0.43 6.01 -8.73
N LEU A 57 0.74 6.39 -9.21
CA LEU A 57 2.03 6.01 -8.64
C LEU A 57 2.62 7.17 -7.85
N ILE A 58 2.73 7.02 -6.54
CA ILE A 58 3.45 7.95 -5.68
C ILE A 58 4.94 7.64 -5.80
N ALA A 59 5.55 8.25 -6.81
CA ALA A 59 6.91 7.98 -7.24
C ALA A 59 7.45 9.08 -8.17
N ARG A 60 8.77 9.22 -8.22
CA ARG A 60 9.46 9.95 -9.29
C ARG A 60 10.21 8.96 -10.17
N PRO A 61 9.75 8.70 -11.40
CA PRO A 61 10.52 7.89 -12.34
C PRO A 61 11.76 8.68 -12.77
N LYS A 62 12.90 7.99 -12.87
CA LYS A 62 14.08 8.53 -13.54
C LYS A 62 13.79 8.66 -15.04
N PRO A 63 14.00 9.84 -15.64
CA PRO A 63 13.85 10.01 -17.08
C PRO A 63 14.70 9.01 -17.86
N GLY A 64 14.07 8.28 -18.79
CA GLY A 64 14.71 7.23 -19.58
C GLY A 64 15.10 5.97 -18.80
N GLY A 65 14.65 5.83 -17.55
CA GLY A 65 14.93 4.68 -16.69
C GLY A 65 14.13 3.43 -17.06
N ASP A 66 14.44 2.33 -16.38
CA ASP A 66 13.83 1.02 -16.60
C ASP A 66 12.30 1.04 -16.41
N THR A 67 11.81 1.85 -15.47
CA THR A 67 10.37 2.04 -15.22
C THR A 67 9.66 2.62 -16.44
N GLU A 68 10.16 3.71 -17.01
CA GLU A 68 9.54 4.32 -18.20
C GLU A 68 9.66 3.42 -19.43
N ALA A 69 10.77 2.69 -19.57
CA ALA A 69 10.94 1.70 -20.63
C ALA A 69 9.89 0.58 -20.51
N LEU A 70 9.67 0.05 -19.30
CA LEU A 70 8.68 -1.00 -19.06
C LEU A 70 7.24 -0.51 -19.28
N ILE A 71 6.91 0.72 -18.86
CA ILE A 71 5.60 1.33 -19.10
C ILE A 71 5.30 1.43 -20.60
N ARG A 72 6.30 1.85 -21.40
CA ARG A 72 6.18 1.90 -22.87
C ARG A 72 6.04 0.51 -23.46
N GLN A 73 6.83 -0.46 -23.00
CA GLN A 73 6.76 -1.85 -23.47
C GLN A 73 5.39 -2.49 -23.20
N LEU A 74 4.76 -2.15 -22.07
CA LEU A 74 3.46 -2.69 -21.67
C LEU A 74 2.27 -1.88 -22.22
N ASP A 75 2.52 -0.77 -22.91
CA ASP A 75 1.48 0.13 -23.42
C ASP A 75 0.57 0.68 -22.31
N LEU A 76 1.19 1.24 -21.26
CA LEU A 76 0.50 1.73 -20.06
C LEU A 76 0.58 3.26 -19.87
N ALA A 77 1.18 3.99 -20.80
CA ALA A 77 1.46 5.43 -20.63
C ALA A 77 0.19 6.25 -20.34
N ASP A 78 -0.92 5.95 -21.03
CA ASP A 78 -2.16 6.74 -20.95
C ASP A 78 -3.02 6.46 -19.70
N CYS A 79 -2.61 5.51 -18.87
CA CYS A 79 -3.38 5.07 -17.70
C CYS A 79 -2.62 5.19 -16.37
N ILE A 80 -1.39 5.70 -16.40
CA ILE A 80 -0.56 5.89 -15.22
C ILE A 80 -0.36 7.38 -14.97
N ARG A 81 -0.67 7.82 -13.75
CA ARG A 81 -0.36 9.17 -13.25
C ARG A 81 0.71 9.09 -12.18
N PHE A 82 1.83 9.74 -12.41
CA PHE A 82 2.88 9.90 -11.40
C PHE A 82 2.61 11.09 -10.47
N VAL A 83 2.84 10.88 -9.19
CA VAL A 83 2.83 11.90 -8.14
C VAL A 83 4.20 11.91 -7.49
N GLY A 84 5.00 12.94 -7.80
CA GLY A 84 6.39 13.01 -7.37
C GLY A 84 6.57 13.41 -5.90
N ASP A 85 6.23 14.65 -5.57
CA ASP A 85 6.23 15.18 -4.21
C ASP A 85 4.81 15.20 -3.66
N ALA A 86 4.53 14.31 -2.73
CA ALA A 86 3.27 14.27 -2.01
C ALA A 86 3.56 14.46 -0.52
N SER A 87 2.89 15.44 0.11
CA SER A 87 2.86 15.53 1.56
C SER A 87 2.07 14.35 2.15
N HIS A 88 2.19 14.09 3.46
CA HIS A 88 1.37 13.06 4.10
C HIS A 88 -0.14 13.29 3.89
N ASP A 89 -0.59 14.55 3.89
CA ASP A 89 -1.99 14.90 3.60
C ASP A 89 -2.37 14.58 2.15
N ASP A 90 -1.48 14.84 1.18
CA ASP A 90 -1.72 14.47 -0.22
C ASP A 90 -1.82 12.95 -0.37
N ILE A 91 -0.91 12.20 0.26
CA ILE A 91 -0.93 10.74 0.24
C ILE A 91 -2.23 10.22 0.87
N ASN A 92 -2.64 10.74 2.02
CA ASN A 92 -3.88 10.33 2.67
C ASN A 92 -5.12 10.65 1.81
N ARG A 93 -5.12 11.79 1.10
CA ARG A 93 -6.16 12.12 0.10
C ARG A 93 -6.16 11.13 -1.06
N LEU A 94 -5.01 10.79 -1.62
CA LEU A 94 -4.90 9.80 -2.69
C LEU A 94 -5.40 8.42 -2.25
N TYR A 95 -5.14 8.02 -1.00
CA TYR A 95 -5.75 6.81 -0.42
C TYR A 95 -7.27 6.95 -0.29
N ALA A 96 -7.79 8.10 0.14
CA ALA A 96 -9.23 8.31 0.24
C ALA A 96 -9.96 8.35 -1.12
N GLU A 97 -9.27 8.79 -2.18
CA GLU A 97 -9.80 8.85 -3.55
C GLU A 97 -9.76 7.50 -4.28
N SER A 98 -8.94 6.55 -3.82
CA SER A 98 -8.69 5.30 -4.55
C SER A 98 -9.52 4.13 -4.04
N ALA A 99 -9.81 3.18 -4.93
CA ALA A 99 -10.55 1.96 -4.62
C ALA A 99 -9.71 0.97 -3.80
N VAL A 100 -8.42 0.88 -4.11
CA VAL A 100 -7.48 -0.07 -3.49
C VAL A 100 -6.07 0.50 -3.48
N ALA A 101 -5.35 0.26 -2.38
CA ALA A 101 -3.92 0.54 -2.26
C ALA A 101 -3.13 -0.73 -2.57
N VAL A 102 -2.02 -0.59 -3.29
CA VAL A 102 -1.13 -1.70 -3.61
C VAL A 102 0.29 -1.43 -3.11
N VAL A 103 0.84 -2.38 -2.35
CA VAL A 103 2.23 -2.35 -1.87
C VAL A 103 2.96 -3.61 -2.37
N PRO A 104 3.58 -3.56 -3.56
CA PRO A 104 4.06 -4.74 -4.29
C PRO A 104 5.52 -5.11 -3.97
N SER A 105 6.09 -4.60 -2.87
CA SER A 105 7.52 -4.66 -2.57
C SER A 105 8.07 -6.09 -2.59
N LEU A 106 9.23 -6.29 -3.19
CA LEU A 106 9.98 -7.54 -3.04
C LEU A 106 10.57 -7.67 -1.63
N TYR A 107 10.90 -6.53 -1.02
CA TYR A 107 11.36 -6.46 0.35
C TYR A 107 11.01 -5.10 0.97
N GLU A 108 10.51 -5.14 2.19
CA GLU A 108 10.25 -3.96 3.02
C GLU A 108 10.88 -4.13 4.40
N GLY A 109 11.60 -3.11 4.87
CA GLY A 109 12.25 -3.14 6.17
C GLY A 109 11.27 -2.86 7.32
N PHE A 110 10.25 -2.04 7.06
CA PHE A 110 9.29 -1.60 8.07
C PHE A 110 7.83 -1.72 7.61
N GLY A 111 7.57 -1.67 6.30
CA GLY A 111 6.21 -1.75 5.78
C GLY A 111 5.36 -0.50 6.05
N LEU A 112 5.99 0.67 6.26
CA LEU A 112 5.27 1.93 6.52
C LEU A 112 4.17 2.24 5.50
N PRO A 113 4.39 2.10 4.17
CA PRO A 113 3.32 2.39 3.20
C PRO A 113 2.07 1.52 3.40
N ALA A 114 2.24 0.27 3.84
CA ALA A 114 1.13 -0.61 4.14
C ALA A 114 0.39 -0.17 5.41
N VAL A 115 1.12 0.24 6.45
CA VAL A 115 0.54 0.77 7.70
C VAL A 115 -0.22 2.07 7.43
N GLU A 116 0.34 2.98 6.63
CA GLU A 116 -0.29 4.24 6.22
C GLU A 116 -1.58 4.00 5.43
N ALA A 117 -1.57 3.07 4.47
CA ALA A 117 -2.77 2.69 3.71
C ALA A 117 -3.85 2.08 4.62
N MET A 118 -3.48 1.15 5.51
CA MET A 118 -4.41 0.59 6.49
C MET A 118 -4.98 1.68 7.43
N ALA A 119 -4.15 2.64 7.85
CA ALA A 119 -4.57 3.75 8.70
C ALA A 119 -5.54 4.71 7.98
N ALA A 120 -5.36 4.91 6.67
CA ALA A 120 -6.27 5.67 5.81
C ALA A 120 -7.62 4.94 5.56
N GLY A 121 -7.73 3.67 5.94
CA GLY A 121 -8.94 2.86 5.79
C GLY A 121 -9.26 2.47 4.34
N ILE A 122 -8.27 2.49 3.45
CA ILE A 122 -8.40 1.94 2.09
C ILE A 122 -8.14 0.43 2.13
N PRO A 123 -8.87 -0.39 1.33
CA PRO A 123 -8.52 -1.81 1.15
C PRO A 123 -7.07 -1.95 0.65
N LEU A 124 -6.32 -2.88 1.23
CA LEU A 124 -4.91 -3.09 0.91
C LEU A 124 -4.67 -4.44 0.25
N VAL A 125 -3.95 -4.44 -0.87
CA VAL A 125 -3.30 -5.62 -1.44
C VAL A 125 -1.79 -5.42 -1.34
N SER A 126 -1.08 -6.38 -0.77
CA SER A 126 0.37 -6.30 -0.58
C SER A 126 1.06 -7.60 -0.93
N SER A 127 2.36 -7.56 -1.19
CA SER A 127 3.19 -8.76 -1.14
C SER A 127 3.46 -9.18 0.32
N ASP A 128 4.11 -10.33 0.48
CA ASP A 128 4.65 -10.82 1.76
C ASP A 128 6.15 -10.51 1.93
N GLY A 129 6.70 -9.61 1.11
CA GLY A 129 8.13 -9.30 1.07
C GLY A 129 8.65 -8.59 2.33
N GLY A 130 9.63 -9.19 3.01
CA GLY A 130 10.24 -8.63 4.22
C GLY A 130 9.25 -8.52 5.38
N ALA A 131 9.17 -7.33 6.00
CA ALA A 131 8.29 -7.08 7.14
C ALA A 131 6.78 -7.12 6.79
N LEU A 132 6.41 -7.05 5.50
CA LEU A 132 5.01 -6.95 5.08
C LEU A 132 4.16 -8.15 5.52
N LYS A 133 4.73 -9.37 5.55
CA LYS A 133 4.03 -10.56 6.06
C LYS A 133 3.48 -10.36 7.48
N GLU A 134 4.30 -9.80 8.36
CA GLU A 134 3.92 -9.56 9.75
C GLU A 134 3.13 -8.26 9.90
N VAL A 135 3.48 -7.21 9.15
CA VAL A 135 2.85 -5.90 9.25
C VAL A 135 1.42 -5.92 8.74
N VAL A 136 1.17 -6.54 7.59
CA VAL A 136 -0.17 -6.60 6.98
C VAL A 136 -1.01 -7.71 7.62
N SER A 137 -0.46 -8.93 7.72
CA SER A 137 -1.17 -10.10 8.24
C SER A 137 -2.58 -10.23 7.62
N ASP A 138 -3.63 -10.18 8.43
CA ASP A 138 -5.03 -10.25 8.00
C ASP A 138 -5.68 -8.87 7.72
N GLY A 139 -4.95 -7.77 7.87
CA GLY A 139 -5.39 -6.41 7.58
C GLY A 139 -5.41 -6.04 6.09
N GLY A 140 -4.94 -6.95 5.22
CA GLY A 140 -4.91 -6.82 3.77
C GLY A 140 -4.91 -8.18 3.09
N LEU A 141 -5.04 -8.23 1.77
CA LEU A 141 -4.71 -9.45 1.02
C LEU A 141 -3.20 -9.49 0.76
N GLN A 142 -2.60 -10.67 0.98
CA GLN A 142 -1.18 -10.88 0.74
C GLN A 142 -0.95 -11.90 -0.37
N VAL A 143 0.02 -11.60 -1.22
CA VAL A 143 0.53 -12.50 -2.27
C VAL A 143 2.03 -12.71 -2.12
N SER A 144 2.57 -13.76 -2.71
CA SER A 144 4.01 -13.98 -2.70
C SER A 144 4.74 -12.85 -3.43
N ALA A 145 5.82 -12.34 -2.83
CA ALA A 145 6.65 -11.31 -3.45
C ALA A 145 7.15 -11.74 -4.84
N GLY A 146 6.94 -10.88 -5.84
CA GLY A 146 7.30 -11.16 -7.25
C GLY A 146 6.20 -11.81 -8.09
N ASP A 147 5.13 -12.30 -7.45
CA ASP A 147 4.01 -12.94 -8.16
C ASP A 147 3.01 -11.90 -8.68
N HIS A 148 3.27 -11.39 -9.88
CA HIS A 148 2.40 -10.42 -10.55
C HIS A 148 1.02 -10.99 -10.92
N VAL A 149 0.89 -12.30 -11.14
CA VAL A 149 -0.38 -12.93 -11.51
C VAL A 149 -1.30 -12.99 -10.28
N ALA A 150 -0.78 -13.46 -9.15
CA ALA A 150 -1.51 -13.45 -7.89
C ALA A 150 -1.85 -12.02 -7.44
N LEU A 151 -0.94 -11.07 -7.67
CA LEU A 151 -1.17 -9.65 -7.39
C LEU A 151 -2.35 -9.11 -8.21
N ALA A 152 -2.38 -9.36 -9.52
CA ALA A 152 -3.48 -8.96 -10.39
C ALA A 152 -4.83 -9.56 -9.95
N GLY A 153 -4.85 -10.87 -9.67
CA GLY A 153 -6.06 -11.56 -9.20
C GLY A 153 -6.57 -11.06 -7.85
N SER A 154 -5.66 -10.70 -6.94
CA SER A 154 -6.03 -10.15 -5.63
C SER A 154 -6.59 -8.73 -5.75
N ILE A 155 -6.01 -7.90 -6.62
CA ILE A 155 -6.56 -6.58 -6.94
C ILE A 155 -7.96 -6.72 -7.54
N ALA A 156 -8.14 -7.62 -8.53
CA ALA A 156 -9.44 -7.88 -9.14
C ALA A 156 -10.49 -8.32 -8.10
N ARG A 157 -10.15 -9.25 -7.19
CA ARG A 157 -11.06 -9.66 -6.10
C ARG A 157 -11.51 -8.50 -5.24
N VAL A 158 -10.62 -7.57 -4.88
CA VAL A 158 -10.98 -6.40 -4.07
C VAL A 158 -11.90 -5.45 -4.84
N LEU A 159 -11.66 -5.26 -6.14
CA LEU A 159 -12.48 -4.40 -6.99
C LEU A 159 -13.88 -4.98 -7.25
N ASP A 160 -14.00 -6.31 -7.33
CA ASP A 160 -15.25 -7.00 -7.68
C ASP A 160 -16.11 -7.36 -6.46
N ASP A 161 -15.53 -7.40 -5.25
CA ASP A 161 -16.22 -7.77 -4.02
C ASP A 161 -16.22 -6.61 -3.00
N PRO A 162 -17.26 -5.75 -3.01
CA PRO A 162 -17.39 -4.64 -2.08
C PRO A 162 -17.44 -5.06 -0.61
N ALA A 163 -17.94 -6.27 -0.31
CA ALA A 163 -18.02 -6.78 1.06
C ALA A 163 -16.62 -7.16 1.57
N LEU A 164 -15.82 -7.84 0.73
CA LEU A 164 -14.42 -8.11 1.01
C LEU A 164 -13.62 -6.81 1.18
N ALA A 165 -13.82 -5.83 0.28
CA ALA A 165 -13.15 -4.53 0.37
C ALA A 165 -13.45 -3.83 1.71
N ALA A 166 -14.72 -3.76 2.12
CA ALA A 166 -15.11 -3.19 3.41
C ALA A 166 -14.50 -3.95 4.59
N ALA A 167 -14.51 -5.30 4.54
CA ALA A 167 -13.93 -6.13 5.59
C ALA A 167 -12.40 -5.97 5.70
N LEU A 168 -11.70 -5.74 4.59
CA LEU A 168 -10.26 -5.45 4.60
C LEU A 168 -9.98 -4.07 5.19
N SER A 169 -10.76 -3.05 4.81
CA SER A 169 -10.65 -1.71 5.38
C SER A 169 -10.81 -1.71 6.90
N GLU A 170 -11.82 -2.40 7.44
CA GLU A 170 -12.05 -2.47 8.88
C GLU A 170 -10.92 -3.20 9.61
N ARG A 171 -10.50 -4.37 9.10
CA ARG A 171 -9.38 -5.13 9.68
C ARG A 171 -8.07 -4.35 9.66
N GLY A 172 -7.77 -3.65 8.57
CA GLY A 172 -6.59 -2.78 8.48
C GLY A 172 -6.62 -1.66 9.53
N LEU A 173 -7.77 -0.98 9.68
CA LEU A 173 -7.94 0.06 10.69
C LEU A 173 -7.78 -0.48 12.12
N GLN A 174 -8.41 -1.61 12.43
CA GLN A 174 -8.30 -2.27 13.72
C GLN A 174 -6.84 -2.63 14.03
N ARG A 175 -6.16 -3.26 13.07
CA ARG A 175 -4.75 -3.63 13.20
C ARG A 175 -3.84 -2.45 13.49
N VAL A 176 -4.04 -1.32 12.80
CA VAL A 176 -3.28 -0.09 13.07
C VAL A 176 -3.54 0.43 14.48
N ARG A 177 -4.80 0.49 14.91
CA ARG A 177 -5.17 0.95 16.26
C ARG A 177 -4.52 0.10 17.35
N GLU A 178 -4.48 -1.22 17.16
CA GLU A 178 -4.00 -2.18 18.15
C GLU A 178 -2.47 -2.30 18.22
N HIS A 179 -1.77 -2.11 17.10
CA HIS A 179 -0.35 -2.47 17.00
C HIS A 179 0.57 -1.35 16.51
N PHE A 180 0.05 -0.43 15.69
CA PHE A 180 0.90 0.49 14.92
C PHE A 180 0.61 1.97 15.14
N CYS A 181 -0.35 2.36 16.00
CA CYS A 181 -0.47 3.77 16.37
C CYS A 181 0.67 4.18 17.34
N TRP A 182 1.19 5.40 17.21
CA TRP A 182 2.32 5.87 18.04
C TRP A 182 2.10 5.69 19.54
N SER A 183 0.87 5.90 20.02
CA SER A 183 0.55 5.73 21.44
C SER A 183 0.77 4.28 21.92
N VAL A 184 0.49 3.28 21.08
CA VAL A 184 0.74 1.86 21.37
C VAL A 184 2.23 1.57 21.35
N CYS A 185 2.93 1.96 20.28
CA CYS A 185 4.37 1.70 20.14
C CYS A 185 5.16 2.33 21.29
N ALA A 186 4.83 3.57 21.66
CA ALA A 186 5.46 4.28 22.77
C ALA A 186 5.21 3.59 24.12
N ARG A 187 3.96 3.19 24.41
CA ARG A 187 3.64 2.45 25.66
C ARG A 187 4.42 1.14 25.75
N GLN A 188 4.47 0.38 24.66
CA GLN A 188 5.21 -0.88 24.61
C GLN A 188 6.72 -0.66 24.80
N MET A 189 7.30 0.38 24.17
CA MET A 189 8.71 0.73 24.35
C MET A 189 9.04 1.12 25.79
N VAL A 190 8.22 1.98 26.41
CA VAL A 190 8.35 2.36 27.82
C VAL A 190 8.28 1.14 28.73
N HIS A 191 7.37 0.21 28.46
CA HIS A 191 7.27 -1.03 29.23
C HIS A 191 8.55 -1.88 29.14
N GLN A 192 9.17 -1.99 27.95
CA GLN A 192 10.44 -2.71 27.81
C GLN A 192 11.58 -2.05 28.59
N TYR A 193 11.66 -0.72 28.59
CA TYR A 193 12.66 -0.02 29.39
C TYR A 193 12.46 -0.23 30.89
N ARG A 194 11.22 -0.10 31.39
CA ARG A 194 10.90 -0.38 32.80
C ARG A 194 11.31 -1.80 33.20
N ARG A 195 10.91 -2.80 32.41
CA ARG A 195 11.29 -4.20 32.66
C ARG A 195 12.78 -4.44 32.74
N ARG A 196 13.58 -3.71 31.96
CA ARG A 196 15.05 -3.85 31.96
C ARG A 196 15.69 -3.14 33.14
N ILE A 197 15.14 -2.00 33.54
CA ILE A 197 15.57 -1.28 34.74
C ILE A 197 15.27 -2.12 35.99
N ASP A 198 14.06 -2.67 36.10
CA ASP A 198 13.63 -3.46 37.27
C ASP A 198 14.35 -4.82 37.40
N ALA A 199 15.05 -5.27 36.35
CA ALA A 199 15.80 -6.52 36.33
C ALA A 199 17.30 -6.35 36.66
N CYS A 200 17.75 -5.11 36.91
CA CYS A 200 19.10 -4.79 37.41
C CYS A 200 19.09 -4.66 38.93
#